data_AF-A0A2R3Z712-F1
#
_entry.id   AF-A0A2R3Z712-F1
#
_cell.length_a   1.000
_cell.length_b   1.000
_cell.length_c   1.000
_cell.angle_alpha   90.00
_cell.angle_beta   90.00
_cell.angle_gamma   90.00
#
_symmetry.space_group_name_H-M   'P 1'
#
loop_
_entity.id
_entity.type
_entity.pdbx_description
1 polymer ?
#
loop_
_entity_poly.entity_id
_entity_poly.type
_entity_poly.pdbx_seq_one_letter_code
_entity_poly.pdbx_strand_id
1 'polypeptide(L)'
;MNLKQAINMSIVIHSALIIEGFIYEAIKQEAGLVMDDSDLDGRIYNFFDKKLDKSSWTDLNDFFKLVFNVSLKSLTDSDNWKCIVMLFYFRNMLTHSKPIKFSVKEEDGKLKMRHFGNYELIYNYLLEKKLIEKVNFIQSMTTELINSEIADFFWENCQTFLENIIENSENIKMLPVYDSYHNAFEE
;
A
#
# COMPACT_ATOMS: atom_id res chain seq x y z
N MET A 1 11.65 -18.22 -10.73
CA MET A 1 10.67 -17.90 -9.68
C MET A 1 9.94 -19.18 -9.35
N ASN A 2 9.95 -19.62 -8.08
CA ASN A 2 9.19 -20.80 -7.67
C ASN A 2 7.72 -20.41 -7.40
N LEU A 3 6.80 -21.39 -7.35
CA LEU A 3 5.38 -21.14 -7.15
C LEU A 3 5.09 -20.38 -5.85
N LYS A 4 5.82 -20.70 -4.77
CA LYS A 4 5.67 -20.05 -3.46
C LYS A 4 6.00 -18.55 -3.50
N GLN A 5 7.08 -18.17 -4.17
CA GLN A 5 7.46 -16.77 -4.38
C GLN A 5 6.42 -16.02 -5.20
N ALA A 6 5.83 -16.67 -6.21
CA ALA A 6 4.76 -16.07 -7.00
C ALA A 6 3.50 -15.81 -6.16
N ILE A 7 3.12 -16.77 -5.29
CA ILE A 7 2.01 -16.61 -4.35
C ILE A 7 2.29 -15.46 -3.38
N ASN A 8 3.46 -15.44 -2.74
CA ASN A 8 3.83 -14.39 -1.79
C ASN A 8 3.85 -13.00 -2.45
N MET A 9 4.36 -12.90 -3.69
CA MET A 9 4.30 -11.66 -4.46
C MET A 9 2.85 -11.24 -4.74
N SER A 10 1.98 -12.19 -5.09
CA SER A 10 0.56 -11.93 -5.31
C SER A 10 -0.13 -11.42 -4.04
N ILE A 11 0.19 -11.98 -2.86
CA ILE A 11 -0.37 -11.52 -1.58
C ILE A 11 0.00 -10.05 -1.35
N VAL A 12 1.28 -9.69 -1.46
CA VAL A 12 1.74 -8.29 -1.29
C VAL A 12 1.05 -7.34 -2.27
N ILE A 13 0.88 -7.74 -3.53
CA ILE A 13 0.18 -6.92 -4.53
C ILE A 13 -1.30 -6.79 -4.17
N HIS A 14 -1.96 -7.90 -3.81
CA HIS A 14 -3.39 -7.90 -3.46
C HIS A 14 -3.68 -7.08 -2.21
N SER A 15 -2.84 -7.14 -1.17
CA SER A 15 -2.97 -6.27 0.01
C SER A 15 -3.05 -4.79 -0.36
N ALA A 16 -2.20 -4.33 -1.28
CA ALA A 16 -2.26 -2.94 -1.75
C ALA A 16 -3.55 -2.65 -2.54
N LEU A 17 -3.97 -3.57 -3.42
CA LEU A 17 -5.17 -3.40 -4.24
C LEU A 17 -6.46 -3.39 -3.43
N ILE A 18 -6.54 -4.20 -2.37
CA ILE A 18 -7.69 -4.21 -1.46
C ILE A 18 -7.82 -2.84 -0.78
N ILE A 19 -6.71 -2.27 -0.28
CA ILE A 19 -6.73 -0.93 0.30
C ILE A 19 -7.18 0.11 -0.74
N GLU A 20 -6.62 0.09 -1.96
CA GLU A 20 -7.04 1.03 -3.01
C GLU A 20 -8.51 0.89 -3.35
N GLY A 21 -9.01 -0.33 -3.53
CA GLY A 21 -10.40 -0.61 -3.86
C GLY A 21 -11.35 -0.16 -2.76
N PHE A 22 -11.05 -0.49 -1.51
CA PHE A 22 -11.85 -0.07 -0.36
C PHE A 22 -11.92 1.46 -0.25
N ILE A 23 -10.78 2.15 -0.32
CA ILE A 23 -10.72 3.61 -0.21
C ILE A 23 -11.40 4.28 -1.42
N TYR A 24 -11.20 3.77 -2.63
CA TYR A 24 -11.87 4.26 -3.83
C TYR A 24 -13.40 4.17 -3.69
N GLU A 25 -13.91 3.02 -3.26
CA GLU A 25 -15.35 2.81 -3.08
C GLU A 25 -15.91 3.70 -1.96
N ALA A 26 -15.20 3.85 -0.84
CA ALA A 26 -15.59 4.75 0.23
C ALA A 26 -15.72 6.21 -0.27
N ILE A 27 -14.72 6.70 -0.99
CA ILE A 27 -14.73 8.06 -1.58
C ILE A 27 -15.90 8.22 -2.55
N LYS A 28 -16.11 7.24 -3.42
CA LYS A 28 -17.16 7.29 -4.45
C LYS A 28 -18.56 7.30 -3.83
N GLN A 29 -18.78 6.49 -2.80
CA GLN A 29 -20.07 6.39 -2.12
C GLN A 29 -20.36 7.65 -1.30
N GLU A 30 -19.38 8.19 -0.59
CA GLU A 30 -19.53 9.43 0.18
C GLU A 30 -19.71 10.66 -0.72
N ALA A 31 -19.00 10.73 -1.86
CA ALA A 31 -19.18 11.81 -2.84
C ALA A 31 -20.57 11.83 -3.50
N GLY A 32 -21.33 10.73 -3.38
CA GLY A 32 -22.66 10.55 -3.99
C GLY A 32 -22.60 10.29 -5.49
N LEU A 33 -23.76 10.06 -6.12
CA LEU A 33 -23.87 9.91 -7.58
C LEU A 33 -24.58 11.15 -8.15
N VAL A 34 -23.98 11.81 -9.15
CA VAL A 34 -24.67 12.84 -9.94
C VAL A 34 -24.95 12.30 -11.34
N MET A 35 -26.24 12.20 -11.70
CA MET A 35 -26.68 11.60 -12.97
C MET A 35 -26.83 12.61 -14.12
N ASP A 36 -26.80 13.90 -13.85
CA ASP A 36 -27.02 14.96 -14.84
C ASP A 36 -25.78 15.88 -14.92
N ASP A 37 -25.31 16.16 -16.13
CA ASP A 37 -24.15 17.04 -16.41
C ASP A 37 -24.58 18.42 -16.97
N SER A 38 -25.89 18.68 -16.96
CA SER A 38 -26.48 19.90 -17.46
C SER A 38 -26.09 21.13 -16.65
N ASP A 39 -25.86 20.97 -15.34
CA ASP A 39 -25.45 22.02 -14.41
C ASP A 39 -23.96 21.98 -14.02
N LEU A 40 -23.51 23.01 -13.30
CA LEU A 40 -22.11 23.14 -12.88
C LEU A 40 -21.70 22.01 -11.92
N ASP A 41 -22.60 21.62 -11.02
CA ASP A 41 -22.32 20.64 -9.97
C ASP A 41 -22.11 19.25 -10.58
N GLY A 42 -22.93 18.87 -11.56
CA GLY A 42 -22.76 17.65 -12.35
C GLY A 42 -21.47 17.61 -13.15
N ARG A 43 -21.04 18.74 -13.72
CA ARG A 43 -19.74 18.84 -14.42
C ARG A 43 -18.57 18.70 -13.47
N ILE A 44 -18.66 19.28 -12.28
CA ILE A 44 -17.64 19.16 -11.23
C ILE A 44 -17.56 17.71 -10.77
N TYR A 45 -18.69 17.06 -10.51
CA TYR A 45 -18.74 15.65 -10.14
C TYR A 45 -18.14 14.75 -11.22
N ASN A 46 -18.55 14.91 -12.48
CA ASN A 46 -18.00 14.13 -13.59
C ASN A 46 -16.51 14.35 -13.81
N PHE A 47 -15.99 15.54 -13.52
CA PHE A 47 -14.56 15.81 -13.53
C PHE A 47 -13.84 15.10 -12.37
N PHE A 48 -14.43 15.12 -11.18
CA PHE A 48 -13.93 14.42 -10.00
C PHE A 48 -13.90 12.90 -10.21
N ASP A 49 -14.99 12.29 -10.66
CA ASP A 49 -15.12 10.86 -10.93
C ASP A 49 -14.05 10.39 -11.94
N LYS A 50 -13.88 11.12 -13.06
CA LYS A 50 -12.83 10.84 -14.05
C LYS A 50 -11.40 10.95 -13.49
N LYS A 51 -11.18 11.78 -12.47
CA LYS A 51 -9.89 11.87 -11.79
C LYS A 51 -9.71 10.74 -10.78
N LEU A 52 -10.77 10.39 -10.06
CA LEU A 52 -10.78 9.28 -9.11
C LEU A 52 -10.48 7.96 -9.83
N ASP A 53 -11.03 7.72 -11.01
CA ASP A 53 -10.77 6.50 -11.81
C ASP A 53 -9.31 6.32 -12.25
N LYS A 54 -8.52 7.39 -12.29
CA LYS A 54 -7.09 7.37 -12.69
C LYS A 54 -6.16 7.61 -11.50
N SER A 55 -6.70 7.60 -10.29
CA SER A 55 -5.97 7.94 -9.08
C SER A 55 -4.92 6.87 -8.75
N SER A 56 -3.76 7.33 -8.32
CA SER A 56 -2.80 6.52 -7.58
C SER A 56 -3.15 6.53 -6.10
N TRP A 57 -2.52 5.66 -5.30
CA TRP A 57 -2.59 5.73 -3.84
C TRP A 57 -2.37 7.16 -3.26
N THR A 58 -1.47 7.95 -3.86
CA THR A 58 -1.21 9.32 -3.39
C THR A 58 -2.44 10.19 -3.61
N ASP A 59 -3.05 10.09 -4.79
CA ASP A 59 -4.26 10.85 -5.15
C ASP A 59 -5.46 10.41 -4.30
N LEU A 60 -5.59 9.11 -4.01
CA LEU A 60 -6.64 8.57 -3.12
C LEU A 60 -6.56 9.16 -1.71
N ASN A 61 -5.36 9.34 -1.16
CA ASN A 61 -5.19 10.00 0.14
C ASN A 61 -5.71 11.45 0.14
N ASP A 62 -5.42 12.19 -0.94
CA ASP A 62 -5.86 13.57 -1.10
C ASP A 62 -7.37 13.67 -1.31
N PHE A 63 -7.94 12.80 -2.14
CA PHE A 63 -9.39 12.73 -2.35
C PHE A 63 -10.14 12.28 -1.11
N PHE A 64 -9.62 11.31 -0.36
CA PHE A 64 -10.20 10.91 0.92
C PHE A 64 -10.26 12.10 1.89
N LYS A 65 -9.16 12.85 2.01
CA LYS A 65 -9.15 14.05 2.85
C LYS A 65 -10.11 15.12 2.35
N LEU A 66 -10.28 15.28 1.05
CA LEU A 66 -11.22 16.23 0.47
C LEU A 66 -12.68 15.86 0.80
N VAL A 67 -13.02 14.58 0.69
CA VAL A 67 -14.39 14.09 0.83
C VAL A 67 -14.80 13.91 2.29
N PHE A 68 -13.93 13.31 3.11
CA PHE A 68 -14.21 13.02 4.52
C PHE A 68 -13.70 14.10 5.50
N ASN A 69 -13.00 15.13 5.00
CA ASN A 69 -12.39 16.19 5.80
C ASN A 69 -11.43 15.68 6.90
N VAL A 70 -10.87 14.49 6.72
CA VAL A 70 -9.90 13.85 7.64
C VAL A 70 -8.88 13.06 6.84
N SER A 71 -7.63 13.02 7.31
CA SER A 71 -6.58 12.26 6.62
C SER A 71 -6.59 10.78 7.01
N LEU A 72 -6.31 9.87 6.07
CA LEU A 72 -6.13 8.45 6.39
C LEU A 72 -5.05 8.22 7.45
N LYS A 73 -3.97 8.99 7.39
CA LYS A 73 -2.89 8.96 8.39
C LYS A 73 -3.36 9.23 9.82
N SER A 74 -4.40 10.05 10.02
CA SER A 74 -4.91 10.34 11.37
C SER A 74 -5.89 9.28 11.89
N LEU A 75 -6.28 8.32 11.06
CA LEU A 75 -7.22 7.26 11.38
C LEU A 75 -6.54 5.94 11.72
N THR A 76 -5.21 5.85 11.62
CA THR A 76 -4.41 4.68 12.00
C THR A 76 -3.18 5.12 12.79
N ASP A 77 -2.51 4.20 13.48
CA ASP A 77 -1.28 4.49 14.20
C ASP A 77 -0.09 4.75 13.24
N SER A 78 0.97 5.34 13.77
CA SER A 78 2.13 5.73 12.97
C SER A 78 2.88 4.56 12.35
N ASP A 79 2.89 3.41 13.02
CA ASP A 79 3.63 2.22 12.59
C ASP A 79 2.88 1.52 11.46
N ASN A 80 1.57 1.34 11.61
CA ASN A 80 0.72 0.78 10.58
C ASN A 80 0.67 1.71 9.35
N TRP A 81 0.57 3.04 9.53
CA TRP A 81 0.71 3.99 8.43
C TRP A 81 2.03 3.85 7.67
N LYS A 82 3.16 3.76 8.40
CA LYS A 82 4.48 3.56 7.78
C LYS A 82 4.52 2.24 7.01
N CYS A 83 3.89 1.20 7.53
CA CYS A 83 3.75 -0.09 6.86
C CYS A 83 2.99 0.03 5.53
N ILE A 84 1.82 0.68 5.53
CA ILE A 84 1.02 0.87 4.30
C ILE A 84 1.78 1.69 3.26
N VAL A 85 2.46 2.77 3.67
CA VAL A 85 3.32 3.52 2.75
C VAL A 85 4.37 2.61 2.11
N MET A 86 5.02 1.76 2.90
CA MET A 86 6.02 0.81 2.40
C MET A 86 5.42 -0.30 1.53
N LEU A 87 4.20 -0.75 1.82
CA LEU A 87 3.45 -1.69 0.98
C LEU A 87 3.23 -1.12 -0.42
N PHE A 88 2.81 0.14 -0.54
CA PHE A 88 2.64 0.79 -1.83
C PHE A 88 3.95 1.00 -2.59
N TYR A 89 5.04 1.35 -1.89
CA TYR A 89 6.38 1.34 -2.48
C TYR A 89 6.74 -0.05 -3.00
N PHE A 90 6.50 -1.09 -2.20
CA PHE A 90 6.87 -2.44 -2.54
C PHE A 90 6.07 -2.96 -3.74
N ARG A 91 4.74 -2.78 -3.76
CA ARG A 91 3.88 -3.10 -4.90
C ARG A 91 4.38 -2.45 -6.19
N ASN A 92 4.70 -1.16 -6.15
CA ASN A 92 5.22 -0.44 -7.32
C ASN A 92 6.56 -1.01 -7.82
N MET A 93 7.41 -1.48 -6.92
CA MET A 93 8.67 -2.14 -7.29
C MET A 93 8.42 -3.50 -7.96
N LEU A 94 7.48 -4.28 -7.44
CA LEU A 94 7.11 -5.60 -7.97
C LEU A 94 6.47 -5.49 -9.35
N THR A 95 5.55 -4.55 -9.54
CA THR A 95 4.82 -4.38 -10.81
C THR A 95 5.69 -3.79 -11.93
N HIS A 96 6.62 -2.89 -11.61
CA HIS A 96 7.44 -2.21 -12.62
C HIS A 96 8.77 -2.90 -12.94
N SER A 97 9.06 -4.07 -12.37
CA SER A 97 10.17 -4.97 -12.76
C SER A 97 11.52 -4.26 -13.00
N LYS A 98 11.85 -3.24 -12.20
CA LYS A 98 13.14 -2.54 -12.37
C LYS A 98 14.26 -3.46 -11.86
N PRO A 99 15.26 -3.83 -12.69
CA PRO A 99 16.32 -4.73 -12.26
C PRO A 99 17.09 -4.12 -11.08
N ILE A 100 17.27 -4.91 -10.04
CA ILE A 100 18.00 -4.51 -8.85
C ILE A 100 19.49 -4.39 -9.21
N LYS A 101 19.98 -3.16 -9.34
CA LYS A 101 21.41 -2.91 -9.51
C LYS A 101 22.04 -2.75 -8.13
N PHE A 102 22.69 -3.81 -7.65
CA PHE A 102 23.60 -3.72 -6.52
C PHE A 102 24.98 -3.30 -7.03
N SER A 103 25.57 -2.27 -6.43
CA SER A 103 26.99 -2.03 -6.57
C SER A 103 27.66 -2.21 -5.21
N VAL A 104 28.73 -2.99 -5.19
CA VAL A 104 29.58 -3.16 -4.02
C VAL A 104 30.75 -2.22 -4.19
N LYS A 105 30.96 -1.32 -3.22
CA LYS A 105 32.13 -0.44 -3.20
C LYS A 105 32.85 -0.63 -1.87
N GLU A 106 34.16 -0.76 -1.94
CA GLU A 106 35.00 -0.75 -0.76
C GLU A 106 35.12 0.70 -0.25
N GLU A 107 34.70 0.94 0.98
CA GLU A 107 34.87 2.21 1.69
C GLU A 107 35.43 1.89 3.09
N ASP A 108 36.57 2.48 3.45
CA ASP A 108 37.26 2.30 4.74
C ASP A 108 37.63 0.85 5.08
N GLY A 109 38.06 0.07 4.08
CA GLY A 109 38.41 -1.34 4.25
C GLY A 109 37.22 -2.26 4.54
N LYS A 110 35.99 -1.76 4.36
CA LYS A 110 34.74 -2.53 4.48
C LYS A 110 33.99 -2.48 3.16
N LEU A 111 33.47 -3.63 2.73
CA LEU A 111 32.53 -3.69 1.61
C LEU A 111 31.22 -3.01 2.04
N LYS A 112 30.88 -1.89 1.42
CA LYS A 112 29.59 -1.22 1.60
C LYS A 112 28.71 -1.46 0.38
N MET A 113 27.45 -1.79 0.64
CA MET A 113 26.42 -1.84 -0.38
C MET A 113 26.01 -0.41 -0.71
N ARG A 114 26.13 0.00 -1.98
CA ARG A 114 25.30 1.10 -2.50
C ARG A 114 24.09 0.46 -3.16
N HIS A 115 23.00 0.43 -2.42
CA HIS A 115 21.68 0.22 -3.01
C HIS A 115 21.36 1.43 -3.89
N PHE A 116 20.83 1.21 -5.10
CA PHE A 116 20.38 2.30 -5.94
C PHE A 116 18.85 2.41 -5.89
N GLY A 117 18.35 3.47 -5.24
CA GLY A 117 16.97 3.96 -5.38
C GLY A 117 15.94 3.28 -4.46
N ASN A 118 14.71 3.13 -4.95
CA ASN A 118 13.53 2.73 -4.16
C ASN A 118 13.66 1.36 -3.43
N TYR A 119 14.56 0.49 -3.88
CA TYR A 119 14.82 -0.82 -3.25
C TYR A 119 15.51 -0.70 -1.88
N GLU A 120 16.25 0.39 -1.64
CA GLU A 120 16.89 0.64 -0.35
C GLU A 120 15.87 0.91 0.75
N LEU A 121 14.79 1.65 0.40
CA LEU A 121 13.74 2.00 1.36
C LEU A 121 13.04 0.75 1.89
N ILE A 122 12.60 -0.14 1.01
CA ILE A 122 11.93 -1.38 1.44
C ILE A 122 12.91 -2.32 2.15
N TYR A 123 14.15 -2.44 1.67
CA TYR A 123 15.16 -3.28 2.31
C TYR A 123 15.44 -2.83 3.76
N ASN A 124 15.68 -1.53 3.96
CA ASN A 124 15.92 -0.97 5.28
C ASN A 124 14.69 -1.10 6.18
N TYR A 125 13.49 -0.94 5.64
CA TYR A 125 12.26 -1.14 6.40
C TYR A 125 12.07 -2.60 6.84
N LEU A 126 12.30 -3.57 5.95
CA LEU A 126 12.22 -5.00 6.28
C LEU A 126 13.30 -5.40 7.29
N LEU A 127 14.50 -4.82 7.22
CA LEU A 127 15.54 -4.99 8.24
C LEU A 127 15.12 -4.41 9.60
N GLU A 128 14.54 -3.20 9.62
CA GLU A 128 14.04 -2.55 10.83
C GLU A 128 12.97 -3.42 11.52
N LYS A 129 12.07 -4.01 10.74
CA LYS A 129 11.03 -4.93 11.21
C LYS A 129 11.54 -6.37 11.46
N LYS A 130 12.83 -6.62 11.25
CA LYS A 130 13.50 -7.93 11.43
C LYS A 130 12.93 -9.06 10.57
N LEU A 131 12.33 -8.73 9.44
CA LEU A 131 11.75 -9.68 8.48
C LEU A 131 12.81 -10.25 7.52
N ILE A 132 14.00 -9.64 7.50
CA ILE A 132 15.16 -10.10 6.75
C ILE A 132 16.43 -9.89 7.58
N GLU A 133 17.46 -10.67 7.28
CA GLU A 133 18.77 -10.49 7.88
C GLU A 133 19.67 -9.55 7.06
N LYS A 134 20.59 -8.89 7.74
CA LYS A 134 21.63 -8.10 7.08
C LYS A 134 22.56 -9.03 6.31
N VAL A 135 22.70 -8.80 5.00
CA VAL A 135 23.60 -9.60 4.16
C VAL A 135 25.04 -9.43 4.64
N ASN A 136 25.69 -10.54 5.01
CA ASN A 136 27.13 -10.59 5.30
C ASN A 136 27.88 -11.15 4.09
N PHE A 137 28.77 -10.34 3.49
CA PHE A 137 29.45 -10.58 2.21
C PHE A 137 30.45 -11.76 2.16
N ILE A 138 30.70 -12.44 3.28
CA ILE A 138 31.68 -13.54 3.33
C ILE A 138 31.09 -14.83 2.73
N GLN A 139 29.76 -14.93 2.65
CA GLN A 139 29.04 -16.03 2.01
C GLN A 139 28.04 -15.42 1.04
N SER A 140 27.92 -15.96 -0.17
CA SER A 140 26.99 -15.47 -1.19
C SER A 140 25.54 -15.68 -0.76
N MET A 141 25.06 -14.85 0.17
CA MET A 141 23.70 -14.93 0.67
C MET A 141 22.81 -14.03 -0.17
N THR A 142 21.97 -14.67 -0.97
CA THR A 142 20.82 -14.01 -1.59
C THR A 142 19.77 -13.77 -0.49
N THR A 143 19.48 -12.51 -0.15
CA THR A 143 18.31 -12.22 0.69
C THR A 143 17.05 -12.34 -0.14
N GLU A 144 16.17 -13.24 0.28
CA GLU A 144 14.84 -13.38 -0.31
C GLU A 144 13.92 -12.28 0.24
N LEU A 145 13.69 -11.24 -0.56
CA LEU A 145 12.80 -10.12 -0.20
C LEU A 145 11.31 -10.47 -0.33
N ILE A 146 10.99 -11.66 -0.81
CA ILE A 146 9.61 -12.15 -1.00
C ILE A 146 9.53 -13.56 -0.41
N ASN A 147 9.19 -13.63 0.87
CA ASN A 147 8.95 -14.87 1.60
C ASN A 147 7.58 -14.82 2.28
N SER A 148 7.17 -15.91 2.93
CA SER A 148 5.83 -15.99 3.56
C SER A 148 5.70 -15.03 4.72
N GLU A 149 6.72 -14.89 5.56
CA GLU A 149 6.71 -13.98 6.71
C GLU A 149 6.48 -12.51 6.29
N ILE A 150 7.11 -12.07 5.20
CA ILE A 150 6.90 -10.73 4.64
C ILE A 150 5.49 -10.59 4.07
N ALA A 151 4.99 -11.61 3.36
CA ALA A 151 3.65 -11.58 2.79
C ALA A 151 2.58 -11.52 3.87
N ASP A 152 2.69 -12.37 4.89
CA ASP A 152 1.79 -12.44 6.05
C ASP A 152 1.84 -11.12 6.83
N PHE A 153 3.04 -10.56 7.07
CA PHE A 153 3.20 -9.27 7.74
C PHE A 153 2.45 -8.13 7.03
N PHE A 154 2.53 -8.04 5.69
CA PHE A 154 1.81 -7.02 4.94
C PHE A 154 0.30 -7.29 4.88
N TRP A 155 -0.10 -8.56 4.82
CA TRP A 155 -1.49 -8.95 4.86
C TRP A 155 -2.15 -8.56 6.20
N GLU A 156 -1.55 -8.91 7.32
CA GLU A 156 -2.06 -8.56 8.65
C GLU A 156 -2.15 -7.03 8.83
N ASN A 157 -1.10 -6.29 8.44
CA ASN A 157 -1.13 -4.83 8.53
C ASN A 157 -2.17 -4.18 7.60
N CYS A 158 -2.48 -4.81 6.46
CA CYS A 158 -3.55 -4.37 5.58
C CYS A 158 -4.92 -4.51 6.27
N GLN A 159 -5.19 -5.63 6.92
CA GLN A 159 -6.44 -5.84 7.68
C GLN A 159 -6.55 -4.80 8.81
N THR A 160 -5.52 -4.71 9.65
CA THR A 160 -5.48 -3.72 10.75
C THR A 160 -5.65 -2.29 10.26
N PHE A 161 -5.08 -1.94 9.11
CA PHE A 161 -5.26 -0.60 8.54
C PHE A 161 -6.73 -0.34 8.23
N LEU A 162 -7.39 -1.24 7.51
CA LEU A 162 -8.78 -1.08 7.10
C LEU A 162 -9.73 -1.08 8.31
N GLU A 163 -9.51 -1.97 9.28
CA GLU A 163 -10.17 -1.94 10.59
C GLU A 163 -10.05 -0.57 11.26
N ASN A 164 -8.82 -0.04 11.38
CA ASN A 164 -8.60 1.27 11.98
C ASN A 164 -9.34 2.40 11.22
N ILE A 165 -9.34 2.37 9.89
CA ILE A 165 -10.08 3.35 9.08
C ILE A 165 -11.58 3.28 9.36
N ILE A 166 -12.15 2.07 9.41
CA ILE A 166 -13.56 1.83 9.69
C ILE A 166 -13.89 2.26 11.11
N GLU A 167 -13.12 1.82 12.10
CA GLU A 167 -13.39 2.07 13.51
C GLU A 167 -13.34 3.55 13.86
N ASN A 168 -12.38 4.28 13.29
CA ASN A 168 -12.13 5.68 13.57
C ASN A 168 -12.88 6.66 12.64
N SER A 169 -13.69 6.18 11.69
CA SER A 169 -14.51 7.00 10.81
C SER A 169 -15.99 6.62 10.87
N GLU A 170 -16.80 7.44 11.55
CA GLU A 170 -18.25 7.20 11.66
C GLU A 170 -18.96 7.18 10.30
N ASN A 171 -18.53 8.03 9.35
CA ASN A 171 -19.14 8.09 8.02
C ASN A 171 -18.95 6.77 7.27
N ILE A 172 -17.75 6.16 7.32
CA ILE A 172 -17.45 4.92 6.59
C ILE A 172 -18.30 3.75 7.06
N LYS A 173 -18.59 3.67 8.37
CA LYS A 173 -19.47 2.64 8.93
C LYS A 173 -20.90 2.69 8.40
N MET A 174 -21.32 3.83 7.83
CA MET A 174 -22.65 3.99 7.23
C MET A 174 -22.67 3.68 5.73
N LEU A 175 -21.52 3.42 5.12
CA LEU A 175 -21.38 3.17 3.69
C LEU A 175 -21.45 1.68 3.37
N PRO A 176 -22.05 1.27 2.24
CA PRO A 176 -22.06 -0.13 1.77
C PRO A 176 -20.68 -0.79 1.65
N VAL A 177 -19.61 -0.01 1.50
CA VAL A 177 -18.24 -0.54 1.49
C VAL A 177 -17.86 -1.22 2.82
N TYR A 178 -18.48 -0.84 3.94
CA TYR A 178 -18.32 -1.50 5.23
C TYR A 178 -18.77 -2.97 5.18
N ASP A 179 -19.95 -3.24 4.62
CA ASP A 179 -20.46 -4.61 4.47
C ASP A 179 -19.56 -5.44 3.54
N SER A 180 -19.01 -4.79 2.51
CA SER A 180 -18.08 -5.43 1.57
C SER A 180 -16.76 -5.84 2.25
N TYR A 181 -16.26 -5.03 3.19
CA TYR A 181 -15.10 -5.37 4.02
C TYR A 181 -15.38 -6.62 4.87
N HIS A 182 -16.49 -6.61 5.62
CA HIS A 182 -16.85 -7.73 6.50
C HIS A 182 -17.02 -9.04 5.75
N ASN A 183 -17.71 -9.02 4.60
CA ASN A 183 -17.86 -10.21 3.76
C ASN A 183 -16.53 -10.73 3.20
N ALA A 184 -15.50 -9.89 3.10
CA ALA A 184 -14.20 -10.27 2.55
C ALA A 184 -13.20 -10.75 3.61
N PHE A 185 -13.39 -10.38 4.88
CA PHE A 185 -12.40 -10.59 5.94
C PHE A 185 -12.93 -11.28 7.21
N GLU A 186 -14.24 -11.33 7.44
CA GLU A 186 -14.88 -12.01 8.57
C GLU A 186 -15.69 -13.24 8.08
N GLU A 187 -15.02 -14.38 7.89
CA GLU A 187 -15.61 -15.74 7.87
C GLU A 187 -15.19 -16.55 9.10
#